data_AF-A0A9X9A703-F1
#
_entry.id   AF-A0A9X9A703-F1
#
_cell.length_a   1.000
_cell.length_b   1.000
_cell.length_c   1.000
_cell.angle_alpha   90.00
_cell.angle_beta   90.00
_cell.angle_gamma   90.00
#
_symmetry.space_group_name_H-M   'P 1'
#
loop_
_entity.id
_entity.type
_entity.pdbx_description
1 polymer ?
#
loop_
_entity_poly.entity_id
_entity_poly.type
_entity_poly.pdbx_seq_one_letter_code
_entity_poly.pdbx_strand_id
1 'polypeptide(L)'
;DLVTFAPTYGNTLMYNSKTANQLLDKNQQTYQSIRWIGFIKSKETGNFTFKLSDDAHAVIEVEGKVVSNQGKEKQSVHIEKEKLVPIKIEYRSNTPLQSDTKLLQNLKLYKMDQKRNVIPIEQEDLRNPNYNETESRDLIKSASKATLFKGISADDESKDTDGDSIPDVWEENGYTIQN
;
A
#
# COMPACT_ATOMS: atom_id res chain seq x y z
N ASP A 1 -4.00 2.34 19.14
CA ASP A 1 -3.92 3.37 18.08
C ASP A 1 -5.04 3.22 17.07
N LEU A 2 -5.44 4.28 16.36
CA LEU A 2 -6.44 4.17 15.29
C LEU A 2 -5.80 3.60 14.03
N VAL A 3 -6.44 2.60 13.44
CA VAL A 3 -6.06 2.05 12.14
C VAL A 3 -7.27 2.16 11.22
N THR A 4 -7.03 2.52 9.97
CA THR A 4 -8.07 2.69 8.95
C THR A 4 -7.75 1.85 7.73
N PHE A 5 -8.73 1.11 7.23
CA PHE A 5 -8.65 0.39 5.96
C PHE A 5 -9.57 1.05 4.93
N ALA A 6 -9.06 1.24 3.72
CA ALA A 6 -9.83 1.80 2.62
C ALA A 6 -9.27 1.34 1.27
N PRO A 7 -10.11 1.22 0.24
CA PRO A 7 -9.62 1.05 -1.12
C PRO A 7 -8.85 2.30 -1.58
N THR A 8 -7.95 2.13 -2.54
CA THR A 8 -7.30 3.24 -3.22
C THR A 8 -8.32 4.05 -4.04
N TYR A 9 -8.23 5.37 -3.99
CA TYR A 9 -9.11 6.29 -4.71
C TYR A 9 -8.32 7.33 -5.50
N GLY A 10 -8.69 7.54 -6.77
CA GLY A 10 -8.16 8.63 -7.61
C GLY A 10 -6.65 8.61 -7.82
N ASN A 11 -6.06 7.41 -7.94
CA ASN A 11 -4.60 7.17 -8.10
C ASN A 11 -3.74 7.64 -6.92
N THR A 12 -4.36 8.10 -5.84
CA THR A 12 -3.62 8.38 -4.61
C THR A 12 -3.51 7.10 -3.83
N LEU A 13 -2.36 6.92 -3.22
CA LEU A 13 -2.17 5.89 -2.23
C LEU A 13 -2.84 6.33 -0.90
N MET A 14 -4.04 6.91 -0.90
CA MET A 14 -4.69 7.39 0.32
C MET A 14 -6.19 7.16 0.29
N TYR A 15 -6.79 7.07 1.47
CA TYR A 15 -8.24 7.01 1.62
C TYR A 15 -8.88 8.37 1.31
N ASN A 16 -10.18 8.38 1.03
CA ASN A 16 -10.94 9.61 0.82
C ASN A 16 -11.13 10.37 2.14
N SER A 17 -10.43 11.49 2.31
CA SER A 17 -10.48 12.29 3.53
C SER A 17 -11.86 12.91 3.81
N LYS A 18 -12.67 13.18 2.78
CA LYS A 18 -14.03 13.70 2.99
C LYS A 18 -14.92 12.66 3.66
N THR A 19 -14.83 11.40 3.25
CA THR A 19 -15.58 10.30 3.86
C THR A 19 -15.10 10.06 5.29
N ALA A 20 -13.78 10.03 5.53
CA ALA A 20 -13.24 9.84 6.88
C ALA A 20 -13.65 10.95 7.86
N ASN A 21 -13.72 12.20 7.41
CA ASN A 21 -14.17 13.35 8.23
C ASN A 21 -15.63 13.26 8.67
N GLN A 22 -16.44 12.35 8.11
CA GLN A 22 -17.81 12.11 8.57
C GLN A 22 -17.86 11.17 9.79
N LEU A 23 -16.80 10.38 10.00
CA LEU A 23 -16.73 9.37 11.05
C LEU A 23 -15.71 9.72 12.15
N LEU A 24 -14.60 10.37 11.77
CA LEU A 24 -13.44 10.57 12.63
C LEU A 24 -13.15 12.06 12.80
N ASP A 25 -12.87 12.46 14.03
CA ASP A 25 -12.34 13.79 14.32
C ASP A 25 -10.94 13.95 13.72
N LYS A 26 -10.58 15.18 13.34
CA LYS A 26 -9.28 15.46 12.71
C LYS A 26 -8.08 15.00 13.54
N ASN A 27 -8.14 15.16 14.86
CA ASN A 27 -7.07 14.74 15.78
C ASN A 27 -6.89 13.20 15.79
N GLN A 28 -7.96 12.44 15.53
CA GLN A 28 -7.90 10.98 15.42
C GLN A 28 -7.27 10.54 14.09
N GLN A 29 -7.32 11.38 13.06
CA GLN A 29 -6.76 11.11 11.73
C GLN A 29 -5.27 11.50 11.61
N THR A 30 -4.50 11.09 12.62
CA THR A 30 -3.05 11.27 12.66
C THR A 30 -2.36 9.92 12.49
N TYR A 31 -1.55 9.76 11.44
CA TYR A 31 -0.94 8.49 11.08
C TYR A 31 0.58 8.55 11.14
N GLN A 32 1.25 7.43 11.41
CA GLN A 32 2.71 7.34 11.38
C GLN A 32 3.22 6.51 10.19
N SER A 33 2.37 5.59 9.72
CA SER A 33 2.68 4.69 8.64
C SER A 33 1.45 4.43 7.79
N ILE A 34 1.71 3.96 6.57
CA ILE A 34 0.67 3.49 5.67
C ILE A 34 1.19 2.25 4.95
N ARG A 35 0.30 1.29 4.72
CA ARG A 35 0.57 0.06 3.98
C ARG A 35 -0.45 -0.08 2.86
N TRP A 36 0.04 -0.41 1.67
CA TRP A 36 -0.79 -0.78 0.52
C TRP A 36 -0.44 -2.19 0.08
N ILE A 37 -1.46 -2.98 -0.17
CA ILE A 37 -1.37 -4.35 -0.67
C ILE A 37 -2.34 -4.45 -1.84
N GLY A 38 -1.89 -4.98 -2.96
CA GLY A 38 -2.73 -5.15 -4.13
C GLY A 38 -1.95 -5.66 -5.32
N PHE A 39 -2.46 -5.35 -6.51
CA PHE A 39 -1.82 -5.74 -7.76
C PHE A 39 -1.64 -4.52 -8.66
N ILE A 40 -0.54 -4.55 -9.41
CA ILE A 40 -0.31 -3.65 -10.53
C ILE A 40 -0.40 -4.42 -11.84
N LYS A 41 -0.79 -3.74 -12.91
CA LYS A 41 -0.61 -4.21 -14.29
C LYS A 41 -0.02 -3.11 -15.15
N SER A 42 0.51 -3.49 -16.31
CA SER A 42 1.06 -2.55 -17.29
C SER A 42 0.39 -2.74 -18.65
N LYS A 43 0.10 -1.62 -19.33
CA LYS A 43 -0.40 -1.63 -20.72
C LYS A 43 0.62 -2.16 -21.73
N GLU A 44 1.88 -2.23 -21.35
CA GLU A 44 2.99 -2.69 -22.17
C GLU A 44 3.90 -3.64 -21.39
N THR A 45 4.48 -4.60 -22.12
CA THR A 45 5.50 -5.51 -21.58
C THR A 45 6.83 -4.75 -21.49
N GLY A 46 7.52 -4.84 -20.36
CA GLY A 46 8.78 -4.14 -20.19
C GLY A 46 9.46 -4.39 -18.86
N ASN A 47 10.63 -3.78 -18.71
CA ASN A 47 11.40 -3.77 -17.48
C ASN A 47 11.24 -2.41 -16.80
N PHE A 48 10.77 -2.41 -15.56
CA PHE A 48 10.42 -1.19 -14.83
C PHE A 48 11.06 -1.14 -13.45
N THR A 49 11.41 0.07 -13.01
CA THR A 49 11.70 0.36 -11.59
C THR A 49 10.57 1.19 -11.00
N PHE A 50 10.32 1.08 -9.70
CA PHE A 50 9.21 1.74 -9.02
C PHE A 50 9.68 2.81 -8.04
N LYS A 51 8.89 3.87 -7.86
CA LYS A 51 9.14 4.90 -6.85
C LYS A 51 7.84 5.58 -6.42
N LEU A 52 7.82 6.11 -5.19
CA LEU A 52 6.79 7.06 -4.77
C LEU A 52 7.22 8.51 -5.07
N SER A 53 6.28 9.45 -4.99
CA SER A 53 6.59 10.89 -4.96
C SER A 53 7.45 11.29 -3.75
N ASP A 54 7.29 10.61 -2.61
CA ASP A 54 8.15 10.71 -1.42
C ASP A 54 8.82 9.37 -1.11
N ASP A 55 9.78 9.03 -1.97
CA ASP A 55 10.38 7.71 -2.07
C ASP A 55 11.33 7.35 -0.90
N ALA A 56 11.91 8.36 -0.25
CA ALA A 56 12.89 8.19 0.83
C ALA A 56 12.29 7.53 2.09
N HIS A 57 10.97 7.59 2.23
CA HIS A 57 10.22 7.07 3.37
C HIS A 57 9.47 5.77 3.04
N ALA A 58 9.70 5.20 1.85
CA ALA A 58 8.95 4.06 1.34
C ALA A 58 9.83 2.84 1.06
N VAL A 59 9.29 1.64 1.34
CA VAL A 59 9.82 0.37 0.85
C VAL A 59 8.79 -0.25 -0.07
N ILE A 60 9.22 -0.72 -1.24
CA ILE A 60 8.36 -1.31 -2.28
C ILE A 60 8.81 -2.74 -2.51
N GLU A 61 7.85 -3.65 -2.44
CA GLU A 61 7.98 -5.06 -2.76
C GLU A 61 7.10 -5.39 -3.97
N VAL A 62 7.65 -6.12 -4.93
CA VAL A 62 6.94 -6.63 -6.11
C VAL A 62 7.26 -8.12 -6.24
N GLU A 63 6.24 -8.98 -6.41
CA GLU A 63 6.42 -10.45 -6.45
C GLU A 63 7.18 -11.01 -5.23
N GLY A 64 6.93 -10.46 -4.04
CA GLY A 64 7.57 -10.89 -2.79
C GLY A 64 9.04 -10.50 -2.66
N LYS A 65 9.57 -9.64 -3.55
CA LYS A 65 10.95 -9.14 -3.50
C LYS A 65 10.99 -7.64 -3.31
N VAL A 66 11.81 -7.16 -2.38
CA VAL A 66 12.04 -5.72 -2.20
C VAL A 66 12.80 -5.17 -3.40
N VAL A 67 12.15 -4.28 -4.15
CA VAL A 67 12.68 -3.67 -5.39
C VAL A 67 13.03 -2.20 -5.23
N SER A 68 12.66 -1.60 -4.10
CA SER A 68 13.07 -0.26 -3.71
C SER A 68 13.07 -0.17 -2.20
N ASN A 69 14.16 0.34 -1.63
CA ASN A 69 14.32 0.49 -0.20
C ASN A 69 14.68 1.94 0.12
N GLN A 70 13.70 2.72 0.58
CA GLN A 70 13.88 4.12 1.00
C GLN A 70 14.53 4.98 -0.09
N GLY A 71 14.02 4.83 -1.32
CA GLY A 71 14.52 5.51 -2.52
C GLY A 71 15.88 5.01 -3.04
N LYS A 72 16.47 4.00 -2.39
CA LYS A 72 17.73 3.35 -2.78
C LYS A 72 17.47 1.94 -3.31
N GLU A 73 18.53 1.28 -3.75
CA GLU A 73 18.54 -0.15 -4.12
C GLU A 73 17.45 -0.50 -5.16
N LYS A 74 17.27 0.38 -6.16
CA LYS A 74 16.25 0.22 -7.20
C LYS A 74 16.54 -0.99 -8.08
N GLN A 75 15.68 -1.99 -8.00
CA GLN A 75 15.72 -3.18 -8.85
C GLN A 75 14.69 -3.08 -9.96
N SER A 76 15.07 -3.53 -11.15
CA SER A 76 14.16 -3.60 -12.29
C SER A 76 13.35 -4.89 -12.21
N VAL A 77 12.05 -4.79 -12.49
CA VAL A 77 11.11 -5.91 -12.54
C VAL A 77 10.59 -6.05 -13.97
N HIS A 78 10.53 -7.28 -14.47
CA HIS A 78 9.89 -7.58 -15.74
C HIS A 78 8.39 -7.72 -15.54
N ILE A 79 7.60 -6.94 -16.28
CA ILE A 79 6.13 -7.00 -16.24
C ILE A 79 5.62 -7.29 -17.64
N GLU A 80 4.79 -8.31 -17.76
CA GLU A 80 4.07 -8.64 -18.98
C GLU A 80 2.80 -7.78 -19.11
N LYS A 81 2.47 -7.40 -20.34
CA LYS A 81 1.27 -6.64 -20.65
C LYS A 81 0.01 -7.30 -20.05
N GLU A 82 -0.79 -6.50 -19.36
CA GLU A 82 -2.04 -6.88 -18.68
C GLU A 82 -1.93 -7.94 -17.58
N LYS A 83 -0.75 -8.50 -17.31
CA LYS A 83 -0.55 -9.45 -16.20
C LYS A 83 -0.66 -8.71 -14.87
N LEU A 84 -1.46 -9.27 -13.95
CA LEU A 84 -1.52 -8.79 -12.57
C LEU A 84 -0.27 -9.25 -11.83
N VAL A 85 0.44 -8.29 -11.26
CA VAL A 85 1.66 -8.50 -10.51
C VAL A 85 1.44 -8.01 -9.07
N PRO A 86 1.62 -8.85 -8.06
CA PRO A 86 1.44 -8.46 -6.67
C PRO A 86 2.43 -7.35 -6.28
N ILE A 87 1.92 -6.33 -5.59
CA ILE A 87 2.69 -5.23 -5.03
C ILE A 87 2.34 -5.05 -3.55
N LYS A 88 3.37 -4.73 -2.78
CA LYS A 88 3.23 -4.22 -1.42
C LYS A 88 4.09 -2.99 -1.26
N ILE A 89 3.51 -1.96 -0.66
CA ILE A 89 4.20 -0.70 -0.36
C ILE A 89 4.01 -0.42 1.12
N GLU A 90 5.09 -0.09 1.82
CA GLU A 90 5.03 0.45 3.16
C GLU A 90 5.70 1.82 3.20
N TYR A 91 5.02 2.79 3.77
CA TYR A 91 5.49 4.15 3.95
C TYR A 91 5.54 4.45 5.44
N ARG A 92 6.65 5.02 5.92
CA ARG A 92 6.80 5.44 7.31
C ARG A 92 7.39 6.85 7.39
N SER A 93 6.60 7.78 7.90
CA SER A 93 7.04 9.15 8.09
C SER A 93 7.85 9.30 9.38
N ASN A 94 8.79 10.24 9.38
CA ASN A 94 9.49 10.65 10.60
C ASN A 94 8.67 11.59 11.49
N THR A 95 7.60 12.18 10.94
CA THR A 95 6.67 13.07 11.65
C THR A 95 5.23 12.59 11.48
N PRO A 96 4.35 12.78 12.47
CA PRO A 96 2.94 12.44 12.32
C PRO A 96 2.31 13.06 11.08
N LEU A 97 1.60 12.25 10.32
CA LEU A 97 0.93 12.58 9.07
C LEU A 97 -0.52 12.95 9.38
N GLN A 98 -0.87 14.22 9.21
CA GLN A 98 -2.27 14.64 9.26
C GLN A 98 -2.95 14.34 7.92
N SER A 99 -4.20 13.89 7.94
CA SER A 99 -4.94 13.46 6.74
C SER A 99 -5.11 14.56 5.69
N ASP A 100 -5.03 15.83 6.07
CA ASP A 100 -5.11 16.99 5.17
C ASP A 100 -3.74 17.49 4.65
N THR A 101 -2.63 16.82 5.00
CA THR A 101 -1.31 17.19 4.47
C THR A 101 -1.26 17.02 2.95
N LYS A 102 -0.67 18.02 2.27
CA LYS A 102 -0.40 17.95 0.83
C LYS A 102 0.46 16.75 0.45
N LEU A 103 1.31 16.29 1.37
CA LEU A 103 2.14 15.10 1.20
C LEU A 103 1.27 13.86 0.95
N LEU A 104 0.32 13.58 1.84
CA LEU A 104 -0.57 12.41 1.71
C LEU A 104 -1.50 12.51 0.50
N GLN A 105 -2.07 13.69 0.24
CA GLN A 105 -2.94 13.91 -0.92
C GLN A 105 -2.22 13.75 -2.26
N ASN A 106 -0.88 13.87 -2.28
CA ASN A 106 -0.07 13.74 -3.49
C ASN A 106 0.91 12.56 -3.42
N LEU A 107 0.67 11.60 -2.52
CA LEU A 107 1.46 10.39 -2.45
C LEU A 107 1.07 9.47 -3.62
N LYS A 108 1.92 9.47 -4.64
CA LYS A 108 1.66 8.82 -5.95
C LYS A 108 2.73 7.80 -6.25
N LEU A 109 2.33 6.73 -6.93
CA LEU A 109 3.22 5.69 -7.43
C LEU A 109 3.60 5.97 -8.89
N TYR A 110 4.86 5.73 -9.21
CA TYR A 110 5.39 5.83 -10.57
C TYR A 110 6.17 4.58 -10.91
N LYS A 111 6.14 4.21 -12.19
CA LYS A 111 7.12 3.31 -12.80
C LYS A 111 8.07 4.10 -13.71
N MET A 112 9.29 3.62 -13.85
CA MET A 112 10.27 4.17 -14.78
C MET A 112 10.74 3.08 -15.73
N ASP A 113 10.70 3.36 -17.02
CA ASP A 113 11.19 2.45 -18.06
C ASP A 113 12.73 2.47 -18.14
N GLN A 114 13.29 1.63 -19.01
CA GLN A 114 14.74 1.56 -19.24
C GLN A 114 15.35 2.85 -19.80
N LYS A 115 14.53 3.72 -20.43
CA LYS A 115 14.93 5.03 -20.93
C LYS A 115 14.82 6.12 -19.86
N ARG A 116 14.46 5.76 -18.62
CA ARG A 116 14.21 6.65 -17.47
C ARG A 116 13.03 7.60 -17.66
N ASN A 117 12.10 7.27 -18.55
CA ASN A 117 10.83 7.99 -18.63
C ASN A 117 10.03 7.67 -17.37
N VAL A 118 9.56 8.70 -16.69
CA VAL A 118 8.71 8.56 -15.50
C VAL A 118 7.27 8.45 -15.98
N ILE A 119 6.64 7.32 -15.69
CA ILE A 119 5.27 7.01 -16.09
C ILE A 119 4.44 6.92 -14.81
N PRO A 120 3.39 7.74 -14.64
CA PRO A 120 2.50 7.63 -13.50
C PRO A 120 1.75 6.29 -13.55
N ILE A 121 1.51 5.71 -12.38
CA ILE A 121 0.59 4.57 -12.24
C ILE A 121 -0.81 5.13 -12.01
N GLU A 122 -1.73 4.78 -12.90
CA GLU A 122 -3.11 5.27 -12.88
C GLU A 122 -4.05 4.25 -12.23
N GLN A 123 -5.29 4.62 -11.87
CA GLN A 123 -6.25 3.73 -11.21
C GLN A 123 -6.49 2.45 -12.02
N GLU A 124 -6.50 2.57 -13.35
CA GLU A 124 -6.69 1.45 -14.27
C GLU A 124 -5.55 0.43 -14.22
N ASP A 125 -4.36 0.83 -13.75
CA ASP A 125 -3.20 -0.03 -13.56
C ASP A 125 -3.23 -0.73 -12.19
N LEU A 126 -4.10 -0.31 -11.27
CA LEU A 126 -4.21 -0.84 -9.91
C LEU A 126 -5.41 -1.77 -9.75
N ARG A 127 -5.23 -2.86 -8.99
CA ARG A 127 -6.35 -3.72 -8.56
C ARG A 127 -6.25 -4.00 -7.08
N ASN A 128 -7.38 -3.90 -6.39
CA ASN A 128 -7.51 -4.33 -5.01
C ASN A 128 -7.41 -5.87 -4.95
N PRO A 129 -6.92 -6.43 -3.84
CA PRO A 129 -7.03 -7.85 -3.56
C PRO A 129 -8.49 -8.34 -3.67
N ASN A 130 -8.69 -9.50 -4.30
CA ASN A 130 -9.96 -10.21 -4.32
C ASN A 130 -9.97 -11.31 -3.25
N TYR A 131 -10.69 -11.10 -2.15
CA TYR A 131 -10.77 -12.04 -1.03
C TYR A 131 -11.40 -13.40 -1.39
N ASN A 132 -12.08 -13.50 -2.54
CA ASN A 132 -12.66 -14.75 -3.02
C ASN A 132 -11.70 -15.58 -3.89
N GLU A 133 -10.56 -15.03 -4.30
CA GLU A 133 -9.58 -15.70 -5.16
C GLU A 133 -8.37 -16.19 -4.36
N THR A 134 -8.01 -17.47 -4.52
CA THR A 134 -6.93 -18.11 -3.78
C THR A 134 -5.60 -17.36 -3.89
N GLU A 135 -5.16 -17.02 -5.11
CA GLU A 135 -3.89 -16.30 -5.34
C GLU A 135 -3.85 -14.95 -4.62
N SER A 136 -4.99 -14.26 -4.57
CA SER A 136 -5.11 -13.00 -3.86
C SER A 136 -5.12 -13.20 -2.33
N ARG A 137 -5.74 -14.26 -1.82
CA ARG A 137 -5.68 -14.60 -0.39
C ARG A 137 -4.27 -14.95 0.06
N ASP A 138 -3.50 -15.65 -0.77
CA ASP A 138 -2.10 -15.97 -0.47
C ASP A 138 -1.22 -14.72 -0.46
N LEU A 139 -1.45 -13.79 -1.40
CA LEU A 139 -0.83 -12.47 -1.36
C LEU A 139 -1.17 -11.74 -0.06
N ILE A 140 -2.45 -11.63 0.29
CA ILE A 140 -2.91 -10.96 1.51
C ILE A 140 -2.21 -11.56 2.74
N LYS A 141 -2.25 -12.89 2.89
CA LYS A 141 -1.66 -13.62 4.02
C LYS A 141 -0.15 -13.44 4.14
N SER A 142 0.56 -13.34 3.02
CA SER A 142 2.01 -13.10 3.02
C SER A 142 2.34 -11.64 3.28
N ALA A 143 1.58 -10.73 2.68
CA ALA A 143 1.76 -9.29 2.80
C ALA A 143 1.36 -8.74 4.18
N SER A 144 0.43 -9.37 4.89
CA SER A 144 -0.04 -8.93 6.22
C SER A 144 0.94 -9.25 7.36
N LYS A 145 1.69 -10.36 7.26
CA LYS A 145 2.44 -10.95 8.38
C LYS A 145 3.75 -10.25 8.79
N ALA A 146 4.38 -9.49 7.92
CA ALA A 146 5.69 -8.90 8.22
C ALA A 146 5.82 -7.51 7.62
N THR A 147 6.41 -6.56 8.35
CA THR A 147 6.80 -5.27 7.78
C THR A 147 8.00 -5.42 6.86
N LEU A 148 8.07 -4.59 5.82
CA LEU A 148 9.21 -4.48 4.91
C LEU A 148 10.39 -3.73 5.57
N PHE A 149 10.14 -2.99 6.65
CA PHE A 149 11.19 -2.30 7.40
C PHE A 149 11.93 -3.28 8.32
N LYS A 150 13.24 -3.43 8.09
CA LYS A 150 14.09 -4.32 8.90
C LYS A 150 14.17 -3.84 10.35
N GLY A 151 14.19 -4.79 11.29
CA GLY A 151 14.37 -4.53 12.73
C GLY A 151 13.10 -4.15 13.48
N ILE A 152 11.93 -4.26 12.85
CA ILE A 152 10.63 -4.06 13.48
C ILE A 152 9.90 -5.42 13.47
N SER A 153 9.49 -5.90 14.64
CA SER A 153 8.61 -7.07 14.75
C SER A 153 7.16 -6.66 14.47
N ALA A 154 6.41 -7.53 13.81
CA ALA A 154 4.96 -7.37 13.76
C ALA A 154 4.40 -7.46 15.18
N ASP A 155 3.47 -6.56 15.51
CA ASP A 155 2.80 -6.54 16.81
C ASP A 155 1.69 -7.60 16.84
N ASP A 156 1.41 -8.16 18.01
CA ASP A 156 0.34 -9.15 18.20
C ASP A 156 -1.04 -8.56 17.88
N GLU A 157 -1.22 -7.24 17.99
CA GLU A 157 -2.45 -6.53 17.59
C GLU A 157 -2.76 -6.60 16.08
N SER A 158 -1.80 -7.03 15.26
CA SER A 158 -1.98 -7.23 13.80
C SER A 158 -2.25 -8.68 13.40
N LYS A 159 -2.44 -9.56 14.37
CA LYS A 159 -2.73 -10.97 14.13
C LYS A 159 -4.11 -11.13 13.49
N ASP A 160 -4.13 -11.88 12.39
CA ASP A 160 -5.30 -12.25 11.60
C ASP A 160 -5.24 -13.77 11.41
N THR A 161 -6.05 -14.49 12.19
CA THR A 161 -6.00 -15.96 12.30
C THR A 161 -6.65 -16.65 11.12
N ASP A 162 -7.72 -16.10 10.54
CA ASP A 162 -8.47 -16.71 9.44
C ASP A 162 -8.04 -16.21 8.04
N GLY A 163 -7.29 -15.10 8.01
CA GLY A 163 -6.66 -14.53 6.83
C GLY A 163 -7.61 -13.73 5.95
N ASP A 164 -8.58 -13.05 6.55
CA ASP A 164 -9.54 -12.19 5.86
C ASP A 164 -9.15 -10.69 5.85
N SER A 165 -7.99 -10.35 6.41
CA SER A 165 -7.44 -8.99 6.62
C SER A 165 -8.08 -8.16 7.72
N ILE A 166 -8.95 -8.73 8.54
CA ILE A 166 -9.46 -8.10 9.75
C ILE A 166 -8.68 -8.67 10.94
N PRO A 167 -8.02 -7.83 11.76
CA PRO A 167 -7.33 -8.33 12.93
C PRO A 167 -8.28 -8.99 13.93
N ASP A 168 -7.86 -10.09 14.56
CA ASP A 168 -8.64 -10.85 15.56
C ASP A 168 -9.19 -9.90 16.66
N VAL A 169 -8.36 -8.96 17.10
CA VAL A 169 -8.69 -7.96 18.14
C VAL A 169 -9.88 -7.09 17.73
N TRP A 170 -10.07 -6.82 16.44
CA TRP A 170 -11.18 -5.99 15.95
C TRP A 170 -12.46 -6.79 15.84
N GLU A 171 -12.37 -8.07 15.49
CA GLU A 171 -13.51 -8.97 15.52
C GLU A 171 -14.06 -9.11 16.94
N GLU A 172 -13.16 -9.19 17.93
CA GLU A 172 -13.52 -9.29 19.35
C GLU A 172 -14.04 -7.96 19.94
N ASN A 173 -13.34 -6.85 19.68
CA ASN A 173 -13.65 -5.55 20.31
C ASN A 173 -14.59 -4.67 19.49
N GLY A 174 -14.87 -5.06 18.25
CA GLY A 174 -15.72 -4.34 17.32
C GLY A 174 -14.95 -3.36 16.43
N TYR A 175 -15.47 -3.22 15.20
CA TYR A 175 -15.07 -2.20 14.23
C TYR A 175 -16.33 -1.58 13.61
N THR A 176 -16.16 -0.49 12.86
CA THR A 176 -17.25 0.15 12.12
C THR A 176 -16.86 0.39 10.67
N ILE A 177 -17.86 0.45 9.79
CA ILE A 177 -17.69 0.68 8.34
C ILE A 177 -18.55 1.88 7.95
N GLN A 178 -17.95 2.81 7.20
CA GLN A 178 -18.64 3.93 6.58
C GLN A 178 -18.46 3.86 5.06
N ASN A 179 -19.58 3.94 4.34
CA ASN A 179 -19.61 4.05 2.88
C ASN A 179 -19.53 5.51 2.42
#